data_AF-A0A8S4SFM4-F1
#
_entry.id   AF-A0A8S4SFM4-F1
#
_cell.length_a   1.000
_cell.length_b   1.000
_cell.length_c   1.000
_cell.angle_alpha   90.00
_cell.angle_beta   90.00
_cell.angle_gamma   90.00
#
_symmetry.space_group_name_H-M   'P 1'
#
loop_
_entity.id
_entity.type
_entity.pdbx_description
1 polymer ?
#
loop_
_entity_poly.entity_id
_entity_poly.type
_entity_poly.pdbx_seq_one_letter_code
_entity_poly.pdbx_strand_id
1 'polypeptide(L)'
;GQHPNIVTVREIVVGSNMDKIFIVMDYVEHDLKSLMETMRAKKQVFLPGEVKCLMTQLLKAVHHLHDNWILHRDLKTSNLLLSHKGVLKEVLRSIPVSRLSFSADFTDSCKPVAIRFSLSNIIAETNMAVKLCATYEKD
;
A
#
# COMPACT_ATOMS: atom_id res chain seq x y z
N GLY A 1 -12.92 -9.05 -4.05
CA GLY A 1 -13.66 -8.94 -2.76
C GLY A 1 -13.04 -7.89 -1.87
N GLN A 2 -13.74 -7.42 -0.82
CA GLN A 2 -13.18 -6.51 0.20
C GLN A 2 -12.02 -7.20 0.95
N HIS A 3 -11.00 -6.43 1.33
CA HIS A 3 -9.84 -6.90 2.09
C HIS A 3 -9.59 -5.98 3.28
N PRO A 4 -9.26 -6.51 4.48
CA PRO A 4 -9.09 -5.69 5.70
C PRO A 4 -8.01 -4.62 5.57
N ASN A 5 -6.98 -4.88 4.78
CA ASN A 5 -5.85 -3.97 4.55
C ASN A 5 -5.97 -3.13 3.26
N ILE A 6 -7.16 -3.08 2.64
CA ILE A 6 -7.43 -2.22 1.48
C ILE A 6 -8.56 -1.25 1.86
N VAL A 7 -8.37 0.04 1.60
CA VAL A 7 -9.41 1.04 1.82
C VAL A 7 -10.55 0.82 0.83
N THR A 8 -11.77 0.82 1.34
CA THR A 8 -12.97 0.80 0.49
C THR A 8 -13.29 2.22 0.05
N VAL A 9 -13.23 2.45 -1.26
CA VAL A 9 -13.76 3.67 -1.88
C VAL A 9 -15.28 3.54 -1.93
N ARG A 10 -15.98 4.52 -1.36
CA ARG A 10 -17.45 4.55 -1.36
C ARG A 10 -17.97 5.22 -2.63
N GLU A 11 -17.37 6.34 -3.02
CA GLU A 11 -17.83 7.14 -4.15
C GLU A 11 -16.69 7.98 -4.73
N ILE A 12 -16.77 8.25 -6.03
CA ILE A 12 -15.91 9.23 -6.71
C ILE A 12 -16.82 10.39 -7.15
N VAL A 13 -16.56 11.57 -6.61
CA VAL A 13 -17.34 12.77 -6.90
C VAL A 13 -16.53 13.66 -7.85
N VAL A 14 -17.13 14.05 -8.96
CA VAL A 14 -16.54 15.01 -9.89
C VAL A 14 -17.19 16.37 -9.62
N GLY A 15 -16.36 17.39 -9.37
CA GLY A 15 -16.84 18.76 -9.19
C GLY A 15 -17.47 19.32 -10.46
N SER A 16 -18.04 20.51 -10.37
CA SER A 16 -18.72 21.20 -11.49
C SER A 16 -17.83 21.41 -12.73
N ASN A 17 -16.51 21.34 -12.56
CA ASN A 17 -15.52 21.35 -13.62
C ASN A 17 -14.85 19.96 -13.63
N MET A 18 -14.61 19.37 -14.81
CA MET A 18 -13.99 18.04 -14.96
C MET A 18 -12.57 17.93 -14.36
N ASP A 19 -12.00 19.06 -13.91
CA ASP A 19 -10.64 19.17 -13.39
C ASP A 19 -10.54 18.83 -11.89
N LYS A 20 -11.66 18.60 -11.20
CA LYS A 20 -11.69 18.31 -9.76
C LYS A 20 -12.36 16.99 -9.47
N ILE A 21 -11.56 15.98 -9.14
CA ILE A 21 -12.02 14.65 -8.75
C ILE A 21 -11.76 14.47 -7.25
N PHE A 22 -12.81 14.11 -6.52
CA PHE A 22 -12.77 13.82 -5.09
C PHE A 22 -13.07 12.33 -4.88
N ILE A 23 -12.32 11.69 -4.00
CA ILE A 23 -12.51 10.28 -3.65
C ILE A 23 -13.03 10.22 -2.22
N VAL A 24 -14.26 9.70 -2.06
CA VAL A 24 -14.89 9.48 -0.77
C VAL A 24 -14.59 8.06 -0.32
N MET A 25 -13.99 7.91 0.85
CA MET A 25 -13.56 6.64 1.41
C MET A 25 -13.76 6.60 2.92
N ASP A 26 -13.62 5.42 3.51
CA ASP A 26 -13.65 5.27 4.97
C ASP A 26 -12.53 6.10 5.61
N TYR A 27 -12.89 6.86 6.65
CA TYR A 27 -11.93 7.65 7.40
C TYR A 27 -10.94 6.74 8.14
N VAL A 28 -9.67 7.07 8.03
CA VAL A 28 -8.57 6.48 8.80
C VAL A 28 -7.77 7.63 9.38
N GLU A 29 -7.30 7.47 10.60
CA GLU A 29 -6.88 8.57 11.45
C GLU A 29 -5.58 9.24 11.00
N HIS A 30 -4.62 8.46 10.50
CA HIS A 30 -3.31 8.96 10.08
C HIS A 30 -2.89 8.36 8.75
N ASP A 31 -2.24 9.15 7.91
CA ASP A 31 -1.37 8.59 6.87
C ASP A 31 0.02 8.28 7.47
N LEU A 32 0.67 7.25 6.93
CA LEU A 32 1.93 6.76 7.46
C LEU A 32 3.05 7.79 7.32
N LYS A 33 3.00 8.65 6.29
CA LYS A 33 4.00 9.69 6.07
C LYS A 33 3.97 10.74 7.18
N SER A 34 2.81 11.34 7.46
CA SER A 34 2.67 12.34 8.52
C SER A 34 2.92 11.76 9.91
N LEU A 35 2.54 10.48 10.13
CA LEU A 35 2.91 9.78 11.37
C LEU A 35 4.43 9.66 11.52
N MET A 36 5.13 9.23 10.46
CA MET A 36 6.59 9.10 10.47
C MET A 36 7.30 10.44 10.67
N GLU A 37 6.81 11.51 10.06
CA GLU A 37 7.33 12.88 10.27
C GLU A 37 7.16 13.31 11.74
N THR A 38 5.99 13.04 12.32
CA THR A 38 5.70 13.33 13.73
C THR A 38 6.59 12.53 14.68
N MET A 39 6.79 11.23 14.40
CA MET A 39 7.68 10.38 15.20
C MET A 39 9.13 10.85 15.10
N ARG A 40 9.60 11.21 13.89
CA ARG A 40 10.95 11.76 13.69
C ARG A 40 11.16 13.05 14.47
N ALA A 41 10.18 13.96 14.47
CA ALA A 41 10.24 15.20 15.25
C ALA A 41 10.36 14.93 16.77
N LYS A 42 9.76 13.83 17.24
CA LYS A 42 9.85 13.37 18.64
C LYS A 42 11.06 12.45 18.91
N LYS A 43 11.95 12.24 17.93
CA LYS A 43 13.06 11.27 17.98
C LYS A 43 12.61 9.83 18.30
N GLN A 44 11.40 9.48 17.89
CA GLN A 44 10.83 8.14 18.03
C GLN A 44 10.97 7.37 16.70
N VAL A 45 11.09 6.05 16.82
CA VAL A 45 11.14 5.11 15.70
C VAL A 45 10.21 3.95 15.97
N PHE A 46 9.71 3.31 14.90
CA PHE A 46 8.93 2.09 15.05
C PHE A 46 9.78 0.98 15.63
N LEU A 47 9.19 0.20 16.53
CA LEU A 47 9.80 -1.02 17.05
C LEU A 47 9.86 -2.07 15.93
N PRO A 48 10.86 -2.97 15.94
CA PRO A 48 10.95 -4.03 14.93
C PRO A 48 9.69 -4.89 14.80
N GLY A 49 8.97 -5.13 15.90
CA GLY A 49 7.69 -5.85 15.90
C GLY A 49 6.57 -5.09 15.19
N GLU A 50 6.50 -3.77 15.36
CA GLU A 50 5.54 -2.91 14.68
C GLU A 50 5.81 -2.87 13.18
N VAL A 51 7.08 -2.69 12.79
CA VAL A 51 7.50 -2.76 11.39
C VAL A 51 7.12 -4.10 10.77
N LYS A 52 7.39 -5.22 11.45
CA LYS A 52 7.01 -6.55 10.96
C LYS A 52 5.50 -6.67 10.76
N CYS A 53 4.70 -6.15 11.69
CA CYS A 53 3.24 -6.17 11.59
C CYS A 53 2.74 -5.34 10.41
N LEU A 54 3.25 -4.11 10.26
CA LEU A 54 2.90 -3.20 9.16
C LEU A 54 3.26 -3.80 7.80
N MET A 55 4.47 -4.34 7.66
CA MET A 55 4.92 -4.97 6.41
C MET A 55 4.09 -6.23 6.08
N THR A 56 3.73 -7.03 7.08
CA THR A 56 2.88 -8.21 6.88
C THR A 56 1.50 -7.80 6.36
N GLN A 57 0.91 -6.74 6.92
CA GLN A 57 -0.38 -6.21 6.49
C GLN A 57 -0.32 -5.63 5.07
N LEU A 58 0.76 -4.92 4.74
CA LEU A 58 1.00 -4.39 3.40
C LEU A 58 1.15 -5.51 2.37
N LEU A 59 1.95 -6.53 2.67
CA LEU A 59 2.12 -7.70 1.80
C LEU A 59 0.81 -8.42 1.53
N LYS A 60 -0.05 -8.56 2.55
CA LYS A 60 -1.40 -9.14 2.38
C LYS A 60 -2.27 -8.30 1.46
N ALA A 61 -2.24 -6.98 1.60
CA ALA A 61 -2.97 -6.07 0.71
C ALA A 61 -2.49 -6.23 -0.75
N VAL A 62 -1.18 -6.13 -1.00
CA VAL A 62 -0.60 -6.25 -2.33
C VAL A 62 -0.84 -7.63 -2.94
N HIS A 63 -0.74 -8.70 -2.15
CA HIS A 63 -1.08 -10.06 -2.61
C HIS A 63 -2.53 -10.13 -3.09
N HIS A 64 -3.47 -9.61 -2.29
CA HIS A 64 -4.88 -9.56 -2.68
C HIS A 64 -5.09 -8.75 -3.97
N LEU A 65 -4.38 -7.64 -4.16
CA LEU A 65 -4.44 -6.87 -5.41
C LEU A 65 -3.97 -7.70 -6.61
N HIS A 66 -2.88 -8.43 -6.45
CA HIS A 66 -2.32 -9.26 -7.52
C HIS A 66 -3.21 -10.45 -7.86
N ASP A 67 -3.90 -11.05 -6.89
CA ASP A 67 -4.91 -12.08 -7.14
C ASP A 67 -6.11 -11.54 -7.95
N ASN A 68 -6.39 -10.24 -7.83
CA ASN A 68 -7.42 -9.57 -8.61
C ASN A 68 -6.86 -8.90 -9.88
N TRP A 69 -5.62 -9.22 -10.29
CA TRP A 69 -4.95 -8.66 -11.47
C TRP A 69 -4.89 -7.13 -11.45
N ILE A 70 -4.62 -6.55 -10.28
CA ILE A 70 -4.44 -5.11 -10.06
C ILE A 70 -3.00 -4.85 -9.67
N LEU A 71 -2.27 -4.09 -10.47
CA LEU A 71 -0.87 -3.75 -10.16
C LEU A 71 -0.78 -2.38 -9.49
N HIS A 72 -0.24 -2.34 -8.27
CA HIS A 72 -0.07 -1.09 -7.53
C HIS A 72 1.17 -0.34 -8.03
N ARG A 73 0.99 0.48 -9.07
CA ARG A 73 2.06 1.25 -9.74
C ARG A 73 2.66 2.38 -8.89
N ASP A 74 2.00 2.78 -7.81
CA ASP A 74 2.44 3.93 -7.01
C ASP A 74 2.29 3.67 -5.50
N LEU A 75 3.06 2.70 -5.01
CA LEU A 75 3.14 2.38 -3.58
C LEU A 75 3.98 3.46 -2.88
N LYS A 76 3.30 4.41 -2.22
CA LYS A 76 3.90 5.52 -1.47
C LYS A 76 3.41 5.52 -0.04
N THR A 77 4.26 5.98 0.88
CA THR A 77 3.92 6.14 2.30
C THR A 77 2.69 7.02 2.54
N SER A 78 2.46 8.01 1.69
CA SER A 78 1.26 8.88 1.73
C SER A 78 -0.05 8.19 1.33
N ASN A 79 0.02 7.00 0.71
CA ASN A 79 -1.15 6.20 0.33
C ASN A 79 -1.41 5.06 1.34
N LEU A 80 -0.57 4.94 2.37
CA LEU A 80 -0.74 3.99 3.46
C LEU A 80 -1.39 4.72 4.64
N LEU A 81 -2.57 4.26 5.04
CA LEU A 81 -3.27 4.79 6.19
C LEU A 81 -3.11 3.84 7.37
N LEU A 82 -2.98 4.39 8.58
CA LEU A 82 -2.82 3.63 9.81
C LEU A 82 -3.84 4.09 10.84
N SER A 83 -4.62 3.13 11.35
CA SER A 83 -5.52 3.38 12.49
C SER A 83 -4.76 3.33 13.82
N HIS A 84 -5.29 3.99 14.86
CA HIS A 84 -4.74 3.89 16.23
C HIS A 84 -4.69 2.46 16.76
N LYS A 85 -5.48 1.55 16.19
CA LYS A 85 -5.46 0.12 16.50
C LYS A 85 -4.32 -0.66 15.81
N GLY A 86 -3.43 0.02 15.08
CA GLY A 86 -2.31 -0.61 14.35
C GLY A 86 -2.75 -1.32 13.07
N VAL A 87 -3.94 -1.04 12.56
CA VAL A 87 -4.46 -1.63 11.32
C VAL A 87 -4.04 -0.75 10.14
N LEU A 88 -3.21 -1.32 9.25
CA LEU A 88 -2.75 -0.65 8.04
C LEU A 88 -3.75 -0.86 6.91
N LYS A 89 -4.10 0.21 6.20
CA LYS A 89 -4.93 0.17 5.00
C LYS A 89 -4.25 0.89 3.83
N GLU A 90 -4.13 0.18 2.72
CA GLU A 90 -3.63 0.72 1.47
C GLU A 90 -4.76 1.38 0.68
N VAL A 91 -4.55 2.64 0.28
CA VAL A 91 -5.48 3.36 -0.61
C VAL A 91 -5.16 2.97 -2.04
N LEU A 92 -6.11 2.27 -2.67
CA LEU A 92 -5.96 1.86 -4.06
C LEU A 92 -6.00 3.09 -4.98
N ARG A 93 -4.86 3.43 -5.58
CA ARG A 93 -4.78 4.42 -6.67
C ARG A 93 -4.29 3.82 -7.99
N SER A 94 -4.57 2.53 -8.19
CA SER A 94 -4.13 1.78 -9.37
C SER A 94 -5.24 1.58 -10.41
N ILE A 95 -4.80 1.30 -11.64
CA ILE A 95 -5.68 0.93 -12.77
C ILE A 95 -5.67 -0.61 -12.88
N PRO A 96 -6.81 -1.26 -13.12
CA PRO A 96 -6.85 -2.71 -13.39
C PRO A 96 -5.92 -3.08 -14.54
N VAL A 97 -5.22 -4.23 -14.46
CA VAL A 97 -4.32 -4.68 -15.53
C VAL A 97 -5.07 -4.92 -16.83
N SER A 98 -6.35 -5.29 -16.76
CA SER A 98 -7.26 -5.39 -17.91
C SER A 98 -7.44 -4.10 -18.72
N ARG A 99 -7.08 -2.94 -18.15
CA ARG A 99 -7.10 -1.63 -18.80
C ARG A 99 -5.72 -1.16 -19.27
N LEU A 100 -4.66 -1.92 -19.03
CA LEU A 100 -3.33 -1.66 -19.57
C LEU A 100 -3.23 -2.32 -20.94
N SER A 101 -2.74 -1.60 -21.94
CA SER A 101 -2.47 -2.11 -23.30
C SER A 101 -1.34 -3.17 -23.37
N PHE A 102 -0.83 -3.60 -22.22
CA PHE A 102 0.26 -4.58 -22.01
C PHE A 102 -0.27 -5.93 -21.47
N SER A 103 -1.54 -6.26 -21.73
CA SER A 103 -2.28 -7.35 -21.09
C SER A 103 -1.76 -8.78 -21.33
N ALA A 104 -0.76 -8.98 -22.20
CA ALA A 104 -0.29 -10.33 -22.57
C ALA A 104 0.84 -10.90 -21.69
N ASP A 105 1.58 -10.08 -20.93
CA ASP A 105 2.83 -10.54 -20.31
C ASP A 105 2.76 -10.77 -18.79
N PHE A 106 1.65 -10.40 -18.13
CA PHE A 106 1.49 -10.65 -16.69
C PHE A 106 0.93 -12.05 -16.46
N THR A 107 1.81 -13.02 -16.23
CA THR A 107 1.45 -14.40 -15.85
C THR A 107 1.59 -14.59 -14.33
N ASP A 108 1.05 -15.67 -13.75
CA ASP A 108 1.14 -15.93 -12.30
C ASP A 108 2.58 -15.92 -11.76
N SER A 109 3.56 -16.26 -12.60
CA SER A 109 5.00 -16.22 -12.26
C SER A 109 5.56 -14.81 -12.12
N CYS A 110 4.88 -13.78 -12.64
CA CYS A 110 5.29 -12.38 -12.53
C CYS A 110 4.82 -11.70 -11.23
N LYS A 111 3.88 -12.31 -10.49
CA LYS A 111 3.34 -11.75 -9.23
C LYS A 111 4.43 -11.45 -8.18
N PRO A 112 5.42 -12.33 -7.90
CA PRO A 112 6.47 -12.05 -6.93
C PRO A 112 7.39 -10.91 -7.36
N VAL A 113 7.66 -10.80 -8.66
CA VAL A 113 8.50 -9.73 -9.23
C VAL A 113 7.82 -8.37 -9.10
N ALA A 114 6.51 -8.31 -9.35
CA ALA A 114 5.72 -7.09 -9.16
C ALA A 114 5.66 -6.67 -7.68
N ILE A 115 5.52 -7.61 -6.75
CA ILE A 115 5.57 -7.32 -5.30
C ILE A 115 6.91 -6.67 -4.95
N ARG A 116 8.02 -7.25 -5.43
CA ARG A 116 9.36 -6.72 -5.19
C ARG A 116 9.54 -5.30 -5.76
N PHE A 117 8.97 -5.03 -6.93
CA PHE A 117 9.03 -3.73 -7.60
C PHE A 117 8.15 -2.67 -6.92
N SER A 118 6.94 -3.03 -6.48
CA SER A 118 6.07 -2.12 -5.73
C SER A 118 6.65 -1.78 -4.35
N LEU A 119 7.35 -2.70 -3.70
CA LEU A 119 7.89 -2.48 -2.36
C LEU A 119 9.22 -1.71 -2.33
N SER A 120 9.99 -1.67 -3.43
CA SER A 120 11.31 -1.03 -3.44
C SER A 120 11.26 0.45 -3.07
N ASN A 121 10.20 1.16 -3.47
CA ASN A 121 10.03 2.59 -3.16
C ASN A 121 9.69 2.82 -1.68
N ILE A 122 8.82 1.99 -1.09
CA ILE A 122 8.49 2.08 0.34
C ILE A 122 9.69 1.72 1.21
N ILE A 123 10.46 0.72 0.82
CA ILE A 123 11.66 0.29 1.55
C ILE A 123 12.71 1.40 1.60
N ALA A 124 12.88 2.15 0.49
CA ALA A 124 13.80 3.28 0.42
C ALA A 124 13.33 4.49 1.26
N GLU A 125 12.02 4.80 1.26
CA GLU A 125 11.49 5.95 2.00
C GLU A 125 11.43 5.74 3.52
N THR A 126 11.16 4.52 3.96
CA THR A 126 10.77 4.29 5.37
C THR A 126 11.92 3.89 6.29
N ASN A 127 13.11 3.58 5.76
CA ASN A 127 14.19 2.96 6.53
C ASN A 127 13.72 1.70 7.31
N MET A 128 12.57 1.10 6.92
CA MET A 128 12.03 -0.17 7.44
C MET A 128 12.82 -1.38 6.92
N ALA A 129 13.96 -1.14 6.26
CA ALA A 129 14.66 -2.06 5.39
C ALA A 129 15.47 -3.16 6.08
N VAL A 130 15.61 -3.19 7.40
CA VAL A 130 16.61 -4.11 8.00
C VAL A 130 16.18 -5.59 8.00
N LYS A 131 14.94 -5.96 7.63
CA LYS A 131 14.49 -7.36 7.77
C LYS A 131 13.51 -7.93 6.75
N LEU A 132 13.32 -7.28 5.60
CA LEU A 132 12.37 -7.77 4.58
C LEU A 132 12.89 -8.94 3.75
N CYS A 133 14.18 -8.99 3.41
CA CYS A 133 14.73 -10.15 2.69
C CYS A 133 14.78 -11.42 3.55
N ALA A 134 14.92 -11.30 4.88
CA ALA A 134 15.11 -12.46 5.76
C ALA A 134 13.82 -13.22 6.12
N THR A 135 12.63 -12.67 5.80
CA THR A 135 11.35 -13.30 6.18
C THR A 135 10.60 -13.93 5.01
N TYR A 136 10.95 -13.62 3.76
CA TYR A 136 10.32 -14.25 2.58
C TYR A 136 11.05 -15.53 2.11
N GLU A 137 12.17 -15.89 2.74
CA GLU A 137 12.97 -17.09 2.39
C GLU A 137 12.75 -18.27 3.36
N LYS A 138 11.78 -18.20 4.28
CA LYS A 138 11.62 -19.22 5.34
C LYS A 138 10.24 -19.85 5.50
N ASP A 139 9.30 -19.60 4.60
CA ASP A 139 8.02 -20.31 4.55
C ASP A 139 7.87 -21.05 3.22
#